data_AF-A0A7X9IDD5-F1
#
_entry.id   AF-A0A7X9IDD5-F1
#
_cell.length_a   1.000
_cell.length_b   1.000
_cell.length_c   1.000
_cell.angle_alpha   90.00
_cell.angle_beta   90.00
_cell.angle_gamma   90.00
#
_symmetry.space_group_name_H-M   'P 1'
#
loop_
_entity.id
_entity.type
_entity.pdbx_description
1 polymer ?
#
loop_
_entity_poly.entity_id
_entity_poly.type
_entity_poly.pdbx_seq_one_letter_code
_entity_poly.pdbx_strand_id
1 'polypeptide(L)' 'DRLTHAFKYLYIAGGDIAAITKVTPDSVVFRQAYEYDDYGLLLKISERDGADRVRKIYRYIYEYYREER' A
#
# COMPACT_ATOMS: atom_id res chain seq x y z
N ASP A 1 18.54 4.33 23.10
CA ASP A 1 17.15 4.49 22.64
C ASP A 1 16.75 3.46 21.62
N ARG A 2 15.77 2.61 21.95
CA ARG A 2 15.06 1.83 20.93
C ARG A 2 14.12 2.80 20.23
N LEU A 3 14.39 3.13 18.96
CA LEU A 3 13.38 3.74 18.09
C LEU A 3 12.21 2.77 17.96
N THR A 4 11.20 2.96 18.81
CA THR A 4 9.96 2.18 18.76
C THR A 4 9.21 2.63 17.52
N HIS A 5 9.32 1.84 16.46
CA HIS A 5 8.54 2.07 15.26
C HIS A 5 7.11 1.59 15.51
N ALA A 6 6.14 2.37 15.04
CA ALA A 6 4.74 1.96 15.01
C ALA A 6 4.23 1.95 13.57
N PHE A 7 3.23 1.10 13.31
CA PHE A 7 2.54 1.01 12.04
C PHE A 7 1.09 1.48 12.20
N LYS A 8 0.66 2.35 11.30
CA LYS A 8 -0.75 2.77 11.15
C LYS A 8 -1.30 2.16 9.88
N TYR A 9 -2.48 1.57 9.99
CA TYR A 9 -3.18 0.92 8.88
C TYR A 9 -4.46 1.70 8.58
N LEU A 10 -4.68 1.97 7.31
CA LEU A 10 -5.93 2.53 6.80
C LEU A 10 -6.62 1.45 5.98
N TYR A 11 -7.91 1.22 6.24
CA TYR A 11 -8.71 0.22 5.54
C TYR A 11 -9.84 0.90 4.76
N ILE A 12 -10.17 0.36 3.58
CA ILE A 12 -11.35 0.77 2.81
C ILE A 12 -12.59 -0.01 3.26
N ALA A 13 -13.78 0.37 2.75
CA ALA A 13 -15.06 -0.21 3.16
C ALA A 13 -15.16 -1.74 2.94
N GLY A 14 -14.37 -2.31 2.02
CA GLY A 14 -14.26 -3.76 1.80
C GLY A 14 -13.37 -4.51 2.81
N GLY A 15 -12.68 -3.79 3.70
CA GLY A 15 -11.73 -4.37 4.66
C GLY A 15 -10.30 -4.51 4.13
N ASP A 16 -10.05 -4.22 2.85
CA ASP A 16 -8.70 -4.18 2.29
C ASP A 16 -7.90 -2.97 2.80
N ILE A 17 -6.57 -3.10 2.81
CA ILE A 17 -5.67 -2.04 3.26
C ILE A 17 -5.53 -0.99 2.14
N ALA A 18 -5.94 0.25 2.40
CA ALA A 18 -5.65 1.39 1.52
C ALA A 18 -4.22 1.92 1.71
N ALA A 19 -3.71 1.92 2.95
CA ALA A 19 -2.38 2.44 3.24
C ALA A 19 -1.76 1.86 4.51
N ILE A 20 -0.43 1.78 4.51
CA ILE A 20 0.40 1.50 5.68
C ILE A 20 1.34 2.69 5.87
N THR A 21 1.39 3.26 7.08
CA THR A 21 2.34 4.31 7.45
C THR A 21 3.21 3.83 8.60
N LYS A 22 4.53 3.80 8.39
CA LYS A 22 5.53 3.54 9.44
C LYS A 22 5.96 4.87 10.05
N VAL A 23 5.85 4.99 11.36
CA VAL A 23 6.17 6.22 12.11
C VAL A 23 7.17 5.94 13.22
N THR A 24 7.96 6.96 13.54
CA THR A 24 8.62 7.14 14.84
C THR A 24 7.77 8.09 15.69
N PRO A 25 8.10 8.30 16.99
CA PRO A 25 7.39 9.29 17.80
C PRO A 25 7.33 10.68 17.15
N ASP A 26 8.40 11.08 16.46
CA ASP A 26 8.55 12.45 15.97
C ASP A 26 8.28 12.61 14.46
N SER A 27 8.15 11.52 13.70
CA SER A 27 8.09 11.62 12.24
C SER A 27 7.45 10.43 11.53
N VAL A 28 7.01 10.66 10.29
CA VAL A 28 6.74 9.58 9.34
C VAL A 28 8.07 9.12 8.74
N VAL A 29 8.30 7.81 8.76
CA VAL A 29 9.50 7.20 8.14
C VAL A 29 9.19 6.78 6.71
N PHE A 30 7.99 6.26 6.50
CA PHE A 30 7.59 5.62 5.26
C PHE A 30 6.08 5.51 5.14
N ARG A 31 5.58 5.60 3.91
CA ARG A 31 4.18 5.34 3.57
C ARG A 31 4.10 4.42 2.36
N GLN A 32 3.19 3.46 2.43
CA GLN A 32 2.78 2.60 1.33
C GLN A 32 1.29 2.81 1.09
N ALA A 33 0.88 3.00 -0.16
CA ALA A 33 -0.52 3.10 -0.54
C ALA A 33 -0.85 2.04 -1.61
N TYR A 34 -2.06 1.52 -1.53
CA TYR A 34 -2.57 0.42 -2.34
C TYR A 34 -3.79 0.91 -3.12
N GLU A 35 -3.83 0.58 -4.40
CA GLU A 35 -4.94 0.90 -5.29
C GLU A 35 -5.45 -0.40 -5.88
N TYR A 36 -6.77 -0.56 -5.88
CA TYR A 36 -7.47 -1.76 -6.32
C TYR A 36 -8.40 -1.41 -7.49
N ASP A 37 -8.73 -2.39 -8.33
CA ASP A 37 -9.78 -2.26 -9.33
C ASP A 37 -11.17 -2.47 -8.72
N ASP A 38 -12.20 -2.33 -9.56
CA ASP A 38 -13.60 -2.49 -9.16
C ASP A 38 -13.96 -3.93 -8.75
N TYR A 39 -13.09 -4.91 -9.04
CA TYR A 39 -13.22 -6.30 -8.61
C TYR A 39 -12.45 -6.61 -7.34
N GLY A 40 -11.78 -5.61 -6.74
CA GLY A 40 -10.96 -5.75 -5.54
C GLY A 40 -9.57 -6.33 -5.79
N LEU A 41 -9.10 -6.40 -7.04
CA LEU A 41 -7.73 -6.83 -7.35
C LEU A 41 -6.76 -5.67 -7.23
N LEU A 42 -5.59 -5.95 -6.66
CA LEU A 42 -4.54 -4.95 -6.44
C LEU A 42 -3.96 -4.49 -7.79
N LEU A 43 -4.17 -3.23 -8.17
CA LEU A 43 -3.60 -2.63 -9.38
C LEU A 43 -2.20 -2.06 -9.14
N LYS A 44 -1.98 -1.45 -7.97
CA LYS A 44 -0.77 -0.66 -7.73
C LYS A 44 -0.42 -0.56 -6.26
N ILE A 45 0.88 -0.57 -6.00
CA ILE A 45 1.47 -0.18 -4.72
C ILE A 45 2.39 1.02 -4.97
N SER A 46 2.24 2.09 -4.19
CA SER A 46 3.18 3.22 -4.20
C SER A 46 3.85 3.39 -2.85
N GLU A 47 5.18 3.51 -2.87
CA GLU A 47 6.01 3.69 -1.68
C GLU A 47 6.62 5.08 -1.67
N ARG A 48 6.49 5.77 -0.54
CA ARG A 48 7.04 7.10 -0.30
C ARG A 48 7.84 7.13 1.00
N ASP A 49 8.89 7.94 1.03
CA ASP A 49 9.63 8.19 2.27
C ASP A 49 8.91 9.21 3.16
N GLY A 50 9.50 9.50 4.33
CA GLY A 50 8.99 10.48 5.28
C GLY A 50 8.89 11.91 4.74
N ALA A 51 9.58 12.23 3.64
CA ALA A 51 9.52 13.53 2.96
C ALA A 51 8.56 13.51 1.75
N ASP A 52 7.70 12.48 1.67
CA ASP A 52 6.73 12.23 0.60
C ASP A 52 7.34 11.99 -0.79
N ARG A 53 8.65 11.72 -0.87
CA ARG A 53 9.31 11.41 -2.14
C ARG A 53 9.02 9.98 -2.54
N VAL A 54 8.65 9.79 -3.81
CA VAL A 54 8.41 8.46 -4.36
C VAL A 54 9.70 7.65 -4.35
N ARG A 55 9.66 6.49 -3.69
CA ARG A 55 10.75 5.52 -3.67
C ARG A 55 10.55 4.42 -4.71
N LYS A 56 9.32 3.90 -4.81
CA LYS A 56 9.00 2.78 -5.68
C LYS A 56 7.52 2.77 -6.04
N ILE A 57 7.22 2.28 -7.23
CA ILE A 57 5.87 2.02 -7.68
C ILE A 57 5.85 0.61 -8.29
N TYR A 58 4.94 -0.23 -7.81
CA TYR A 58 4.63 -1.54 -8.38
C TYR A 58 3.30 -1.43 -9.12
N ARG A 59 3.20 -2.06 -10.29
CA ARG A 59 1.98 -2.15 -11.06
C ARG A 59 1.73 -3.61 -11.38
N TYR A 60 0.49 -4.03 -11.23
CA TYR A 60 0.04 -5.40 -11.45
C TYR A 60 -0.92 -5.40 -12.62
N ILE A 61 -0.79 -6.41 -13.47
CA ILE A 61 -1.63 -6.63 -14.64
C ILE A 61 -2.10 -8.07 -14.55
N TYR A 62 -3.40 -8.28 -14.73
CA TYR A 62 -4.02 -9.59 -14.63
C TYR A 62 -4.50 -10.03 -16.01
N GLU A 63 -4.20 -11.27 -16.36
CA GLU A 63 -4.72 -11.94 -17.53
C GLU A 63 -5.70 -13.02 -17.07
N TYR A 64 -6.93 -12.98 -17.60
CA TYR A 64 -7.95 -13.97 -17.28
C TYR A 64 -8.06 -14.97 -18.42
N TYR A 65 -7.85 -16.24 -18.09
CA TYR A 65 -8.06 -17.34 -19.01
C TYR A 65 -9.46 -17.90 -18.78
N ARG A 66 -10.29 -17.93 -19.82
CA ARG A 66 -11.51 -18.75 -19.83
C ARG A 66 -11.15 -20.09 -20.45
N GLU A 67 -11.36 -21.18 -19.71
CA GLU A 67 -11.45 -22.50 -20.32
C GLU A 67 -12.78 -22.60 -21.07
N GLU A 68 -12.73 -22.67 -22.39
CA GLU A 68 -13.86 -23.12 -23.19
C GLU A 68 -14.01 -24.64 -22.98
N ARG A 69 -15.17 -25.06 -22.46
CA ARG A 69 -15.54 -26.48 -22.31
C ARG A 69 -16.27 -26.98 -23.54
#